data_AF-N6UC14-F1
#
_entry.id   AF-N6UC14-F1
#
_cell.length_a   1.000
_cell.length_b   1.000
_cell.length_c   1.000
_cell.angle_alpha   90.00
_cell.angle_beta   90.00
_cell.angle_gamma   90.00
#
_symmetry.space_group_name_H-M   'P 1'
#
loop_
_entity.id
_entity.type
_entity.pdbx_description
1 polymer ?
#
loop_
_entity_poly.entity_id
_entity_poly.type
_entity_poly.pdbx_seq_one_letter_code
_entity_poly.pdbx_strand_id
1 'polypeptide(L)'
;LLIFAILLLSLGIHCSHIPGPNIAGAFPSIILGAFICFVTIVGGLAFKLHQIELNIIYLIFLVCIFGAQLIFATATLLMDERFMVRSFLKEMYNTKVPRLSGDIEEFQNYFQCCGFYGPDGSDVIVTEGIYLSKGNEKPTLRNVTHLIPECCPRHTVLCTKLDSYKDNCVDKIVKEHSKWRKMLGAFLVSSAYVLAVVFFLGVKEISISQ
;
A
#
# COMPACT_ATOMS: atom_id res chain seq x y z
N LEU A 1 -18.88 -13.26 0.81
CA LEU A 1 -18.55 -11.96 0.16
C LEU A 1 -19.19 -10.77 0.87
N LEU A 2 -20.50 -10.78 1.11
CA LEU A 2 -21.19 -9.65 1.78
C LEU A 2 -20.59 -9.30 3.16
N ILE A 3 -20.45 -10.28 4.05
CA ILE A 3 -19.85 -10.06 5.39
C ILE A 3 -18.45 -9.48 5.28
N PHE A 4 -17.63 -10.01 4.36
CA PHE A 4 -16.28 -9.51 4.12
C PHE A 4 -16.29 -8.05 3.63
N ALA A 5 -17.19 -7.70 2.71
CA ALA A 5 -17.33 -6.34 2.20
C ALA A 5 -17.80 -5.36 3.29
N ILE A 6 -18.70 -5.79 4.17
CA ILE A 6 -19.12 -5.01 5.35
C ILE A 6 -17.92 -4.78 6.28
N LEU A 7 -17.14 -5.83 6.60
CA LEU A 7 -15.95 -5.68 7.43
C LEU A 7 -14.94 -4.71 6.82
N LEU A 8 -14.72 -4.79 5.51
CA LEU A 8 -13.78 -3.94 4.78
C LEU A 8 -14.24 -2.48 4.77
N LEU A 9 -15.55 -2.26 4.59
CA LEU A 9 -16.18 -0.94 4.67
C LEU A 9 -16.13 -0.37 6.10
N SER A 10 -16.44 -1.17 7.12
CA SER A 10 -16.34 -0.79 8.53
C SER A 10 -14.90 -0.44 8.92
N LEU A 11 -13.91 -1.21 8.46
CA LEU A 11 -12.50 -0.91 8.67
C LEU A 11 -12.11 0.41 8.02
N GLY A 12 -12.52 0.63 6.77
CA GLY A 12 -12.26 1.88 6.06
C GLY A 12 -12.85 3.11 6.74
N ILE A 13 -14.11 3.01 7.21
CA ILE A 13 -14.78 4.07 7.96
C ILE A 13 -14.10 4.29 9.32
N HIS A 14 -13.70 3.22 10.01
CA HIS A 14 -12.99 3.33 11.27
C HIS A 14 -11.66 4.08 11.07
N CYS A 15 -10.88 3.66 10.07
CA CYS A 15 -9.63 4.31 9.68
C CYS A 15 -9.81 5.78 9.26
N SER A 16 -10.97 6.17 8.70
CA SER A 16 -11.24 7.57 8.34
C SER A 16 -11.67 8.44 9.52
N HIS A 17 -12.08 7.84 10.65
CA HIS A 17 -12.53 8.55 11.86
C HIS A 17 -11.46 8.59 12.95
N ILE A 18 -10.36 7.85 12.82
CA ILE A 18 -9.23 7.96 13.74
C ILE A 18 -8.64 9.37 13.61
N PRO A 19 -8.52 10.15 14.71
CA PRO A 19 -7.91 11.47 14.67
C PRO A 19 -6.42 11.35 14.30
N GLY A 20 -6.09 11.66 13.05
CA GLY A 20 -4.77 11.48 12.47
C GLY A 20 -4.74 11.84 10.97
N PRO A 21 -3.61 11.67 10.28
CA PRO A 21 -3.55 11.82 8.83
C PRO A 21 -4.46 10.78 8.16
N ASN A 22 -5.13 11.19 7.08
CA ASN A 22 -5.94 10.28 6.28
C ASN A 22 -5.05 9.13 5.81
N ILE A 23 -5.29 7.93 6.36
CA ILE A 23 -4.58 6.72 5.93
C ILE A 23 -4.85 6.57 4.44
N ALA A 24 -3.81 6.60 3.61
CA ALA A 24 -3.92 6.59 2.14
C ALA A 24 -4.71 5.38 1.59
N GLY A 25 -4.87 4.32 2.41
CA GLY A 25 -5.70 3.15 2.11
C GLY A 25 -7.17 3.21 2.57
N ALA A 26 -7.57 4.17 3.41
CA ALA A 26 -8.92 4.24 3.97
C ALA A 26 -9.97 4.49 2.88
N PHE A 27 -9.79 5.52 2.06
CA PHE A 27 -10.72 5.81 0.95
C PHE A 27 -10.83 4.68 -0.08
N PRO A 28 -9.72 4.12 -0.59
CA PRO A 28 -9.78 2.95 -1.47
C PRO A 28 -10.54 1.76 -0.84
N SER A 29 -10.34 1.50 0.46
CA SER A 29 -11.04 0.41 1.15
C SER A 29 -12.54 0.66 1.28
N ILE A 30 -12.97 1.90 1.53
CA ILE A 30 -14.39 2.28 1.58
C ILE A 30 -15.04 2.07 0.20
N ILE A 31 -14.42 2.59 -0.86
CA ILE A 31 -14.94 2.48 -2.23
C ILE A 31 -15.05 1.01 -2.64
N LEU A 32 -13.99 0.23 -2.40
CA LEU A 32 -13.98 -1.20 -2.74
C LEU A 32 -15.02 -1.98 -1.93
N GLY A 33 -15.13 -1.72 -0.63
CA GLY A 33 -16.12 -2.35 0.25
C GLY A 33 -17.56 -2.04 -0.18
N ALA A 34 -17.86 -0.78 -0.46
CA ALA A 34 -19.18 -0.34 -0.91
C ALA A 34 -19.57 -0.99 -2.24
N PHE A 35 -18.63 -1.03 -3.18
CA PHE A 35 -18.83 -1.66 -4.48
C PHE A 35 -19.08 -3.17 -4.37
N ILE A 36 -18.28 -3.90 -3.58
CA ILE A 36 -18.50 -5.34 -3.37
C ILE A 36 -19.85 -5.61 -2.67
N CYS A 37 -20.22 -4.78 -1.69
CA CYS A 37 -21.54 -4.86 -1.05
C CYS A 37 -22.67 -4.72 -2.08
N PHE A 38 -22.61 -3.68 -2.92
CA PHE A 38 -23.61 -3.44 -3.95
C PHE A 38 -23.74 -4.61 -4.92
N VAL A 39 -22.62 -5.10 -5.48
CA VAL A 39 -22.61 -6.24 -6.41
C VAL A 39 -23.15 -7.51 -5.75
N THR A 40 -22.84 -7.73 -4.48
CA THR A 40 -23.32 -8.92 -3.75
C THR A 40 -24.83 -8.83 -3.46
N ILE A 41 -25.35 -7.65 -3.14
CA ILE A 41 -26.79 -7.42 -2.93
C ILE A 41 -27.55 -7.62 -4.23
N VAL A 42 -27.08 -7.03 -5.33
CA VAL A 42 -27.69 -7.19 -6.66
C VAL A 42 -27.71 -8.66 -7.07
N GLY A 43 -26.60 -9.38 -6.92
CA GLY A 43 -26.56 -10.82 -7.21
C GLY A 43 -27.48 -11.66 -6.33
N GLY A 44 -27.54 -11.36 -5.02
CA GLY A 44 -28.44 -12.05 -4.09
C GLY A 44 -29.92 -11.80 -4.39
N LEU A 45 -30.28 -10.57 -4.76
CA LEU A 45 -31.64 -10.23 -5.18
C LEU A 45 -31.99 -10.87 -6.53
N ALA A 46 -31.06 -10.89 -7.47
CA ALA A 46 -31.28 -11.45 -8.79
C ALA A 46 -31.56 -12.95 -8.72
N PHE A 47 -30.79 -13.67 -7.90
CA PHE A 47 -31.00 -15.08 -7.61
C PHE A 47 -32.35 -15.34 -6.90
N LYS A 48 -32.72 -14.51 -5.91
CA LYS A 48 -33.94 -14.73 -5.12
C LYS A 48 -35.22 -14.38 -5.87
N LEU A 49 -35.19 -13.32 -6.67
CA LEU A 49 -36.37 -12.81 -7.37
C LEU A 49 -36.58 -13.47 -8.75
N HIS A 50 -35.59 -14.23 -9.24
CA HIS A 50 -35.56 -14.83 -10.59
C HIS A 50 -35.89 -13.81 -11.70
N GLN A 51 -35.55 -12.53 -11.49
CA GLN A 51 -35.79 -11.48 -12.46
C GLN A 51 -34.66 -11.43 -13.48
N ILE A 52 -35.00 -11.64 -14.76
CA ILE A 52 -34.04 -11.66 -15.87
C ILE A 52 -33.27 -10.33 -15.96
N GLU A 53 -33.94 -9.20 -15.80
CA GLU A 53 -33.31 -7.87 -15.86
C GLU A 53 -32.22 -7.70 -14.80
N LEU A 54 -32.49 -8.15 -13.56
CA LEU A 54 -31.53 -8.07 -12.46
C LEU A 54 -30.33 -9.01 -12.67
N ASN A 55 -30.56 -10.19 -13.25
CA ASN A 55 -29.50 -11.12 -13.65
C ASN A 55 -28.61 -10.55 -14.75
N ILE A 56 -29.18 -9.85 -15.75
CA ILE A 56 -28.41 -9.17 -16.79
C ILE A 56 -27.54 -8.07 -16.18
N ILE A 57 -28.12 -7.22 -15.32
CA ILE A 57 -27.37 -6.16 -14.62
C ILE A 57 -26.22 -6.76 -13.81
N TYR A 58 -26.48 -7.85 -13.06
CA TYR A 58 -25.46 -8.55 -12.30
C TYR A 58 -24.32 -9.07 -13.19
N LEU A 59 -24.63 -9.69 -14.33
CA LEU A 59 -23.62 -10.17 -15.29
C LEU A 59 -22.78 -9.03 -15.88
N ILE A 60 -23.39 -7.88 -16.19
CA ILE A 60 -22.65 -6.69 -16.65
C ILE A 60 -21.62 -6.27 -15.60
N PHE A 61 -22.00 -6.21 -14.32
CA PHE A 61 -21.06 -5.89 -13.25
C PHE A 61 -19.92 -6.91 -13.16
N LEU A 62 -20.20 -8.22 -13.27
CA LEU A 62 -19.17 -9.25 -13.25
C LEU A 62 -18.18 -9.09 -14.42
N VAL A 63 -18.66 -8.80 -15.62
CA VAL A 63 -17.81 -8.55 -16.80
C VAL A 63 -16.94 -7.32 -16.60
N CYS A 64 -17.50 -6.22 -16.09
CA CYS A 64 -16.73 -5.01 -15.78
C CYS A 64 -15.63 -5.27 -14.73
N ILE A 65 -15.94 -6.03 -13.68
CA ILE A 65 -14.96 -6.41 -12.65
C ILE A 65 -13.84 -7.26 -13.25
N PHE A 66 -14.20 -8.27 -14.05
CA PHE A 66 -13.24 -9.14 -14.71
C PHE A 66 -12.32 -8.34 -15.67
N GLY A 67 -12.90 -7.44 -16.46
CA GLY A 67 -12.14 -6.54 -17.33
C GLY A 67 -11.18 -5.63 -16.55
N ALA A 68 -11.64 -5.03 -15.45
CA ALA A 68 -10.80 -4.21 -14.58
C ALA A 68 -9.64 -5.01 -13.96
N GLN A 69 -9.90 -6.26 -13.54
CA GLN A 69 -8.86 -7.15 -13.02
C GLN A 69 -7.78 -7.45 -14.08
N LEU A 70 -8.16 -7.71 -15.32
CA LEU A 70 -7.21 -7.94 -16.42
C LEU A 70 -6.37 -6.68 -16.71
N ILE A 71 -6.99 -5.51 -16.77
CA ILE A 71 -6.28 -4.24 -16.99
C ILE A 71 -5.30 -3.99 -15.84
N PHE A 72 -5.73 -4.17 -14.59
CA PHE A 72 -4.87 -3.98 -13.43
C PHE A 72 -3.70 -4.98 -13.40
N ALA A 73 -3.96 -6.26 -13.70
CA ALA A 73 -2.93 -7.30 -13.75
C ALA A 73 -1.89 -7.00 -14.83
N THR A 74 -2.32 -6.66 -16.05
CA THR A 74 -1.44 -6.31 -17.15
C THR A 74 -0.63 -5.04 -16.88
N ALA A 75 -1.26 -3.98 -16.36
CA ALA A 75 -0.56 -2.76 -15.97
C ALA A 75 0.52 -3.04 -14.91
N THR A 76 0.21 -3.85 -13.91
CA THR A 76 1.14 -4.22 -12.82
C THR A 76 2.32 -5.08 -13.32
N LEU A 77 2.15 -5.84 -14.41
CA LEU A 77 3.23 -6.59 -15.05
C LEU A 77 4.14 -5.70 -15.90
N LEU A 78 3.59 -4.64 -16.49
CA LEU A 78 4.34 -3.71 -17.34
C LEU A 78 5.11 -2.63 -16.55
N MET A 79 4.66 -2.31 -15.33
CA MET A 79 5.35 -1.33 -14.48
C MET A 79 6.54 -1.92 -13.73
N ASP A 80 7.67 -1.20 -13.75
CA ASP A 80 8.83 -1.52 -12.92
C ASP A 80 8.50 -1.28 -11.43
N GLU A 81 8.51 -2.34 -10.63
CA GLU A 81 8.25 -2.26 -9.20
C GLU A 81 9.19 -1.31 -8.47
N ARG A 82 10.48 -1.26 -8.87
CA ARG A 82 11.42 -0.33 -8.24
C ARG A 82 11.00 1.10 -8.52
N PHE A 83 10.49 1.37 -9.71
CA PHE A 83 10.03 2.71 -10.07
C PHE A 83 8.81 3.13 -9.25
N MET A 84 7.81 2.24 -9.09
CA MET A 84 6.63 2.52 -8.28
C MET A 84 6.97 2.76 -6.81
N VAL A 85 7.76 1.85 -6.20
CA VAL A 85 8.16 1.95 -4.79
C VAL A 85 9.01 3.21 -4.57
N ARG A 86 9.94 3.52 -5.48
CA ARG A 86 10.74 4.75 -5.40
C ARG A 86 9.88 6.00 -5.50
N SER A 87 8.91 6.04 -6.41
CA SER A 87 8.05 7.21 -6.60
C SER A 87 7.19 7.45 -5.36
N PHE A 88 6.58 6.39 -4.83
CA PHE A 88 5.79 6.42 -3.60
C PHE A 88 6.61 6.89 -2.39
N LEU A 89 7.77 6.27 -2.14
CA LEU A 89 8.64 6.67 -1.04
C LEU A 89 9.13 8.11 -1.22
N LYS A 90 9.56 8.49 -2.43
CA LYS A 90 10.03 9.85 -2.70
C LYS A 90 8.96 10.90 -2.41
N GLU A 91 7.71 10.63 -2.74
CA GLU A 91 6.58 11.51 -2.41
C GLU A 91 6.34 11.58 -0.90
N MET A 92 6.39 10.42 -0.22
CA MET A 92 6.25 10.34 1.24
C MET A 92 7.36 11.12 1.98
N TYR A 93 8.63 10.92 1.63
CA TYR A 93 9.78 11.62 2.24
C TYR A 93 9.85 13.11 1.88
N ASN A 94 9.40 13.54 0.70
CA ASN A 94 9.41 14.95 0.30
C ASN A 94 8.29 15.77 0.95
N THR A 95 7.28 15.12 1.51
CA THR A 95 6.15 15.79 2.14
C THR A 95 6.59 16.32 3.51
N LYS A 96 7.02 17.59 3.56
CA LYS A 96 7.49 18.32 4.77
C LYS A 96 6.35 18.68 5.73
N VAL A 97 5.49 17.72 6.05
CA VAL A 97 4.39 17.94 7.01
C VAL A 97 4.84 17.38 8.36
N PRO A 98 4.94 18.19 9.44
CA PRO A 98 5.43 17.74 10.75
C PRO A 98 4.60 16.63 11.41
N ARG A 99 3.43 16.29 10.87
CA ARG A 99 2.62 15.13 11.30
C ARG A 99 3.03 13.82 10.62
N LEU A 100 3.78 13.87 9.52
CA LEU A 100 4.17 12.70 8.73
C LEU A 100 5.47 12.05 9.24
N SER A 101 6.24 12.73 10.09
CA SER A 101 7.44 12.18 10.72
C SER A 101 7.14 10.95 11.59
N GLY A 102 6.01 10.96 12.31
CA GLY A 102 5.53 9.81 13.07
C GLY A 102 5.17 8.62 12.18
N ASP A 103 4.49 8.86 11.06
CA ASP A 103 4.10 7.81 10.11
C ASP A 103 5.34 7.19 9.42
N ILE A 104 6.36 7.99 9.14
CA ILE A 104 7.62 7.51 8.57
C ILE A 104 8.37 6.63 9.58
N GLU A 105 8.44 7.01 10.86
CA GLU A 105 9.06 6.19 11.91
C GLU A 105 8.32 4.84 12.06
N GLU A 106 6.98 4.84 12.10
CA GLU A 106 6.18 3.63 12.20
C GLU A 106 6.34 2.73 10.97
N PHE A 107 6.33 3.32 9.77
CA PHE A 107 6.54 2.61 8.51
C PHE A 107 7.89 1.91 8.46
N GLN A 108 8.96 2.61 8.84
CA GLN A 108 10.30 2.05 8.86
C GLN A 108 10.49 0.99 9.95
N ASN A 109 9.86 1.16 11.13
CA ASN A 109 9.80 0.13 12.16
C ASN A 109 9.12 -1.14 11.63
N TYR A 110 7.97 -0.99 10.94
CA TYR A 110 7.21 -2.11 10.40
C TYR A 110 8.01 -2.91 9.36
N PHE A 111 8.68 -2.22 8.43
CA PHE A 111 9.49 -2.88 7.40
C PHE A 111 10.92 -3.22 7.86
N GLN A 112 11.32 -2.79 9.05
CA GLN A 112 12.70 -2.89 9.57
C GLN A 112 13.73 -2.38 8.56
N CYS A 113 13.53 -1.15 8.08
CA CYS A 113 14.38 -0.50 7.09
C CYS A 113 14.72 0.93 7.52
N CYS A 114 15.67 1.57 6.86
CA CYS A 114 16.19 2.89 7.24
C CYS A 114 16.52 3.70 5.98
N GLY A 115 15.91 4.87 5.84
CA GLY A 115 16.11 5.78 4.72
C GLY A 115 15.67 5.26 3.33
N PHE A 116 15.55 6.19 2.40
CA PHE A 116 15.43 5.96 0.97
C PHE A 116 16.75 5.42 0.38
N TYR A 117 17.90 5.99 0.76
CA TYR A 117 19.22 5.54 0.29
C TYR A 117 19.93 4.60 1.26
N GLY A 118 19.32 4.30 2.41
CA GLY A 118 19.92 3.47 3.45
C GLY A 118 20.40 4.29 4.66
N PRO A 119 20.98 3.62 5.67
CA PRO A 119 21.48 4.28 6.88
C PRO A 119 22.63 5.25 6.61
N ASP A 120 23.41 5.01 5.55
CA ASP A 120 24.52 5.88 5.12
C ASP A 120 24.12 6.89 4.04
N GLY A 121 22.81 7.00 3.78
CA GLY A 121 22.25 7.86 2.75
C GLY A 121 22.31 9.34 3.11
N SER A 122 22.38 10.20 2.08
CA SER A 122 22.32 11.67 2.25
C SER A 122 20.99 12.17 2.83
N ASP A 123 19.98 11.31 2.88
CA ASP A 123 18.67 11.52 3.49
C ASP A 123 18.65 11.22 4.99
N VAL A 124 19.67 10.52 5.52
CA VAL A 124 19.82 10.17 6.93
C VAL A 124 21.01 10.89 7.57
N ILE A 125 22.06 11.14 6.79
CA ILE A 125 23.30 11.77 7.23
C ILE A 125 23.36 13.23 6.79
N VAL A 126 23.44 14.15 7.76
CA VAL A 126 23.69 15.58 7.51
C VAL A 126 25.10 15.92 7.96
N THR A 127 25.87 16.57 7.09
CA THR A 127 27.19 17.10 7.43
C THR A 127 27.06 18.59 7.66
N GLU A 128 27.12 19.01 8.92
CA GLU A 128 27.13 20.42 9.30
C GLU A 128 28.56 20.89 9.54
N GLY A 129 28.91 22.05 8.98
CA GLY A 129 30.15 22.73 9.29
C GLY A 129 30.01 23.49 10.59
N ILE A 130 30.49 22.93 11.70
CA ILE A 130 30.49 23.62 13.00
C ILE A 130 31.80 24.40 13.14
N TYR A 131 31.70 25.71 13.31
CA TYR A 131 32.82 26.55 13.67
C TYR A 131 33.09 26.42 15.16
N LEU A 132 34.13 25.68 15.54
CA LEU A 132 34.56 25.59 16.93
C LEU A 132 35.48 26.78 17.23
N SER A 133 35.02 27.71 18.04
CA SER A 133 35.85 28.81 18.55
C SER A 133 36.38 28.44 19.93
N LYS A 134 37.69 28.26 20.08
CA LYS A 134 38.34 27.99 21.36
C LYS A 134 39.17 29.23 21.74
N GLY A 135 38.59 30.12 22.55
CA GLY A 135 39.29 31.35 22.99
C GLY A 135 39.54 32.37 21.88
N ASN A 136 40.74 32.98 21.86
CA ASN A 136 41.13 34.06 20.93
C ASN A 136 41.67 33.56 19.56
N GLU A 137 41.51 32.28 19.22
CA GLU A 137 41.95 31.73 17.92
C GLU A 137 40.86 31.86 16.84
N LYS A 138 41.29 31.95 15.57
CA LYS A 138 40.35 32.00 14.43
C LYS A 138 39.50 30.72 14.40
N PRO A 139 38.19 30.81 14.17
CA PRO A 139 37.30 29.66 14.18
C PRO A 139 37.72 28.64 13.11
N THR A 140 38.02 27.41 13.53
CA THR A 140 38.27 26.30 12.62
C THR A 140 36.94 25.62 12.27
N LEU A 141 36.64 25.55 10.98
CA LEU A 141 35.51 24.80 10.44
C LEU A 141 35.78 23.30 10.64
N ARG A 142 34.93 22.62 11.41
CA ARG A 142 34.96 21.16 11.54
C ARG A 142 33.65 20.60 11.05
N ASN A 143 33.73 19.71 10.06
CA ASN A 143 32.55 18.99 9.57
C ASN A 143 32.13 17.97 10.61
N VAL A 144 30.93 18.14 11.15
CA VAL A 144 30.29 17.19 12.08
C VAL A 144 29.15 16.54 11.34
N THR A 145 29.31 15.23 11.14
CA THR A 145 28.32 14.36 10.54
C THR A 145 27.37 13.91 11.63
N HIS A 146 26.09 14.26 11.55
CA HIS A 146 25.06 13.80 12.48
C HIS A 146 23.98 13.01 11.73
N LEU A 147 23.52 11.92 12.34
CA LEU A 147 22.34 11.20 11.89
C LEU A 147 21.09 11.98 12.28
N ILE A 148 20.12 12.09 11.37
CA ILE A 148 18.78 12.55 11.71
C ILE A 148 18.09 11.43 12.52
N PRO A 149 17.91 11.57 13.85
CA PRO A 149 17.44 10.49 14.72
C PRO A 149 16.01 10.04 14.43
N GLU A 150 15.24 10.90 13.76
CA GLU A 150 13.84 10.69 13.38
C GLU A 150 13.68 9.82 12.13
N CYS A 151 14.76 9.53 11.41
CA CYS A 151 14.70 8.88 10.10
C CYS A 151 14.98 7.37 10.12
N CYS A 152 15.23 6.75 11.27
CA CYS A 152 15.42 5.30 11.41
C CYS A 152 14.83 4.75 12.73
N PRO A 153 14.21 3.56 12.70
CA PRO A 153 13.49 2.98 13.82
C PRO A 153 14.37 2.78 15.07
N ARG A 154 13.80 3.09 16.23
CA ARG A 154 14.47 3.41 17.51
C ARG A 154 15.75 2.61 17.86
N HIS A 155 16.82 3.42 18.00
CA HIS A 155 17.96 3.36 18.94
C HIS A 155 19.25 2.64 18.52
N THR A 156 20.37 3.38 18.54
CA THR A 156 21.48 3.17 19.50
C THR A 156 22.41 4.39 19.55
N VAL A 157 22.44 5.11 20.67
CA VAL A 157 23.44 6.16 21.01
C VAL A 157 24.83 5.55 21.27
N LEU A 158 25.01 4.23 21.20
CA LEU A 158 26.31 3.60 21.27
C LEU A 158 26.49 2.62 20.11
N CYS A 159 27.58 2.82 19.39
CA CYS A 159 28.08 1.98 18.30
C CYS A 159 28.26 0.51 18.73
N THR A 160 27.23 -0.33 18.63
CA THR A 160 27.35 -1.80 18.51
C THR A 160 26.04 -2.40 18.02
N LYS A 161 25.68 -2.16 16.74
CA LYS A 161 24.82 -3.00 15.89
C LYS A 161 24.69 -2.37 14.51
N LEU A 162 25.78 -2.37 13.75
CA LEU A 162 25.76 -2.01 12.32
C LEU A 162 25.10 -3.12 11.45
N ASP A 163 24.76 -4.27 12.02
CA ASP A 163 24.21 -5.42 11.28
C ASP A 163 22.68 -5.47 11.20
N SER A 164 21.92 -4.64 11.94
CA SER A 164 20.45 -4.77 12.00
C SER A 164 19.68 -4.02 10.92
N TYR A 165 20.29 -3.06 10.21
CA TYR A 165 19.62 -2.26 9.17
C TYR A 165 20.49 -2.13 7.92
N LYS A 166 20.86 -3.25 7.31
CA LYS A 166 21.69 -3.26 6.09
C LYS A 166 20.92 -2.85 4.82
N ASP A 167 19.59 -2.94 4.84
CA ASP A 167 18.75 -2.73 3.66
C ASP A 167 18.09 -1.34 3.70
N ASN A 168 18.21 -0.58 2.59
CA ASN A 168 17.40 0.62 2.38
C ASN A 168 15.91 0.24 2.22
N CYS A 169 15.01 1.17 2.52
CA CYS A 169 13.57 0.89 2.48
C CYS A 169 13.06 0.49 1.09
N VAL A 170 13.65 1.05 0.03
CA VAL A 170 13.28 0.70 -1.35
C VAL A 170 13.49 -0.79 -1.62
N ASP A 171 14.71 -1.29 -1.38
CA ASP A 171 15.08 -2.68 -1.66
C ASP A 171 14.35 -3.66 -0.76
N LYS A 172 14.14 -3.29 0.52
CA LYS A 172 13.37 -4.10 1.47
C LYS A 172 11.91 -4.27 1.02
N ILE A 173 11.25 -3.17 0.64
CA ILE A 173 9.86 -3.19 0.17
C ILE A 173 9.76 -3.92 -1.16
N VAL A 174 10.68 -3.72 -2.10
CA VAL A 174 10.67 -4.45 -3.38
C VAL A 174 10.82 -5.95 -3.15
N LYS A 175 11.68 -6.36 -2.21
CA LYS A 175 11.87 -7.77 -1.84
C LYS A 175 10.62 -8.37 -1.20
N GLU A 176 9.97 -7.65 -0.28
CA GLU A 176 8.70 -8.10 0.30
C GLU A 176 7.58 -8.13 -0.73
N HIS A 177 7.45 -7.07 -1.54
CA HIS A 177 6.46 -6.98 -2.61
C HIS A 177 6.57 -8.15 -3.60
N SER A 178 7.78 -8.58 -3.95
CA SER A 178 8.01 -9.77 -4.78
C SER A 178 7.39 -11.05 -4.19
N LYS A 179 7.42 -11.23 -2.86
CA LYS A 179 6.76 -12.36 -2.19
C LYS A 179 5.24 -12.20 -2.23
N TRP A 180 4.75 -11.01 -1.85
CA TRP A 180 3.33 -10.68 -1.84
C TRP A 180 2.69 -10.85 -3.22
N ARG A 181 3.39 -10.48 -4.27
CA ARG A 181 2.94 -10.56 -5.66
C ARG A 181 2.72 -11.98 -6.16
N LYS A 182 3.49 -12.96 -5.69
CA LYS A 182 3.21 -14.38 -5.97
C LYS A 182 1.90 -14.81 -5.32
N MET A 183 1.68 -14.43 -4.06
CA MET A 183 0.40 -14.69 -3.37
C MET A 183 -0.77 -13.94 -4.01
N LEU A 184 -0.57 -12.68 -4.39
CA LEU A 184 -1.58 -11.81 -4.98
C LEU A 184 -1.95 -12.30 -6.39
N GLY A 185 -0.97 -12.77 -7.17
CA GLY A 185 -1.21 -13.45 -8.45
C GLY A 185 -2.05 -14.72 -8.29
N ALA A 186 -1.73 -15.57 -7.31
CA ALA A 186 -2.52 -16.77 -7.01
C ALA A 186 -3.97 -16.41 -6.59
N PHE A 187 -4.14 -15.36 -5.79
CA PHE A 187 -5.44 -14.85 -5.39
C PHE A 187 -6.24 -14.31 -6.58
N LEU A 188 -5.61 -13.53 -7.47
CA LEU A 188 -6.24 -12.99 -8.67
C LEU A 188 -6.71 -14.11 -9.60
N VAL A 189 -5.87 -15.09 -9.90
CA VAL A 189 -6.23 -16.26 -10.73
C VAL A 189 -7.40 -17.05 -10.11
N SER A 190 -7.35 -17.29 -8.80
CA SER A 190 -8.43 -17.98 -8.09
C SER A 190 -9.75 -17.20 -8.17
N SER A 191 -9.69 -15.88 -7.98
CA SER A 191 -10.87 -15.02 -8.08
C SER A 191 -11.45 -14.98 -9.50
N ALA A 192 -10.59 -14.93 -10.52
CA ALA A 192 -10.98 -14.97 -11.94
C ALA A 192 -11.68 -16.28 -12.30
N TYR A 193 -11.19 -17.42 -11.80
CA TYR A 193 -11.83 -18.71 -11.98
C TYR A 193 -13.24 -18.75 -11.36
N VAL A 194 -13.39 -18.26 -10.13
CA VAL A 194 -14.72 -18.19 -9.47
C VAL A 194 -15.67 -17.29 -10.27
N LEU A 195 -15.22 -16.13 -10.72
CA LEU A 195 -16.03 -15.22 -11.56
C LEU A 195 -16.45 -15.90 -12.87
N ALA A 196 -15.56 -16.64 -13.53
CA ALA A 196 -15.86 -17.36 -14.76
C ALA A 196 -16.92 -18.47 -14.55
N VAL A 197 -16.84 -19.22 -13.45
CA VAL A 197 -17.84 -20.24 -13.09
C VAL A 197 -19.20 -19.60 -12.82
N VAL A 198 -19.25 -18.52 -12.05
CA VAL A 198 -20.50 -17.80 -11.76
C VAL A 198 -21.11 -17.23 -13.03
N PHE A 199 -20.29 -16.65 -13.92
CA PHE A 199 -20.72 -16.15 -15.21
C PHE A 199 -21.33 -17.27 -16.08
N PHE A 200 -20.65 -18.42 -16.19
CA PHE A 200 -21.15 -19.56 -16.96
C PHE A 200 -22.50 -20.08 -16.43
N LEU A 201 -22.64 -20.19 -15.11
CA LEU A 201 -23.90 -20.60 -14.47
C LEU A 201 -25.02 -19.59 -14.73
N GLY A 202 -24.74 -18.29 -14.59
CA GLY A 202 -25.73 -17.24 -14.83
C GLY A 202 -26.22 -17.18 -16.28
N VAL A 203 -25.31 -17.33 -17.25
CA VAL A 203 -25.68 -17.40 -18.68
C VAL A 203 -26.54 -18.64 -18.97
N LYS A 204 -26.17 -19.79 -18.40
CA LYS A 204 -26.95 -21.03 -18.56
C LYS A 204 -28.37 -20.88 -18.00
N GLU A 205 -28.52 -20.24 -16.84
CA GLU A 205 -29.83 -20.01 -16.22
C GLU A 205 -30.71 -19.10 -17.08
N ILE A 206 -30.14 -18.01 -17.63
CA ILE A 206 -30.86 -17.13 -18.55
C ILE A 206 -31.31 -17.90 -19.80
N SER A 207 -30.42 -18.70 -20.39
CA SER A 207 -30.72 -19.48 -21.60
C SER A 207 -31.80 -20.54 -21.40
N ILE A 208 -32.02 -21.03 -20.17
CA ILE A 208 -33.10 -21.98 -19.84
C ILE A 208 -34.43 -21.25 -19.60
N SER A 209 -34.37 -19.98 -19.15
CA SER A 209 -35.54 -19.16 -18.83
C SER A 209 -36.16 -18.40 -20.02
N GLN A 210 -35.48 -18.40 -21.18
CA GLN A 210 -35.99 -17.88 -22.46
C GLN A 210 -36.59 -19.00 -23.30
#